data_AF-A0A259P3D4-F1
#
_entry.id   AF-A0A259P3D4-F1
#
_cell.length_a   1.000
_cell.length_b   1.000
_cell.length_c   1.000
_cell.angle_alpha   90.00
_cell.angle_beta   90.00
_cell.angle_gamma   90.00
#
_symmetry.space_group_name_H-M   'P 1'
#
loop_
_entity.id
_entity.type
_entity.pdbx_description
1 polymer ?
#
loop_
_entity_poly.entity_id
_entity_poly.type
_entity_poly.pdbx_seq_one_letter_code
_entity_poly.pdbx_strand_id
1 'polypeptide(L)' 'MTLLVKRLGLVDYESTYQAMREFTQGRNADTPDEIWLLEHPPVFTLGLAGDPSNLHSPSNQ' A
#
# COMPACT_ATOMS: atom_id res chain seq x y z
N MET A 1 -11.04 9.71 20.25
CA MET A 1 -10.58 9.00 19.04
C MET A 1 -9.09 9.27 18.89
N THR A 2 -8.26 8.24 18.96
CA THR A 2 -6.80 8.37 18.86
C THR A 2 -6.37 7.86 17.49
N LEU A 3 -5.61 8.67 16.77
CA LEU A 3 -5.02 8.33 15.49
C LEU A 3 -3.60 7.78 15.72
N LEU A 4 -3.30 6.59 15.21
CA LEU A 4 -1.98 5.98 15.31
C LEU A 4 -1.19 6.19 14.03
N VAL A 5 0.06 6.62 14.14
CA VAL A 5 0.97 6.76 13.00
C VAL A 5 2.05 5.68 13.08
N LYS A 6 2.07 4.78 12.09
CA LYS A 6 3.06 3.70 11.97
C LYS A 6 4.12 4.10 10.96
N ARG A 7 5.40 3.98 11.34
CA ARG A 7 6.55 4.21 10.46
C ARG A 7 7.19 2.87 10.17
N LEU A 8 6.97 2.33 8.97
CA LEU A 8 7.35 0.96 8.62
C LEU A 8 8.70 0.88 7.89
N GLY A 9 9.23 2.00 7.43
CA GLY A 9 10.47 2.03 6.64
C GLY A 9 10.26 1.45 5.24
N LEU A 10 11.29 0.78 4.72
CA LEU A 10 11.25 0.11 3.42
C LEU A 10 10.61 -1.28 3.56
N VAL A 11 9.50 -1.52 2.88
CA VAL A 11 8.71 -2.77 2.97
C VAL A 11 8.23 -3.23 1.60
N ASP A 12 7.97 -4.53 1.43
CA ASP A 12 7.39 -5.09 0.20
C ASP A 12 5.97 -4.56 -0.05
N TYR A 13 5.60 -4.36 -1.32
CA TYR A 13 4.28 -3.84 -1.69
C TYR A 13 3.15 -4.83 -1.42
N GLU A 14 3.30 -6.07 -1.86
CA GLU A 14 2.23 -7.06 -1.82
C GLU A 14 1.88 -7.44 -0.38
N SER A 15 2.89 -7.75 0.45
CA SER A 15 2.63 -8.11 1.85
C SER A 15 2.03 -6.96 2.65
N THR A 16 2.49 -5.72 2.39
CA THR A 16 1.97 -4.53 3.07
C THR A 16 0.54 -4.23 2.63
N TYR A 17 0.24 -4.40 1.34
CA TYR A 17 -1.10 -4.24 0.81
C TYR A 17 -2.08 -5.24 1.44
N GLN A 18 -1.70 -6.52 1.51
CA GLN A 18 -2.50 -7.55 2.17
C GLN A 18 -2.75 -7.21 3.64
N ALA A 19 -1.71 -6.84 4.39
CA ALA A 19 -1.84 -6.42 5.79
C ALA A 19 -2.78 -5.22 5.96
N MET A 20 -2.77 -4.26 5.04
CA MET A 20 -3.71 -3.12 5.06
C MET A 20 -5.16 -3.58 4.83
N ARG A 21 -5.38 -4.59 3.96
CA ARG A 21 -6.72 -5.15 3.73
C ARG A 21 -7.22 -5.96 4.91
N GLU A 22 -6.38 -6.82 5.47
CA GLU A 22 -6.68 -7.58 6.68
C GLU A 22 -7.00 -6.67 7.87
N PHE A 23 -6.17 -5.64 8.10
CA PHE A 23 -6.44 -4.62 9.12
C PHE A 23 -7.83 -4.01 8.92
N THR A 24 -8.15 -3.60 7.69
CA THR A 24 -9.43 -2.96 7.37
C THR A 24 -10.63 -3.91 7.55
N GLN A 25 -10.48 -5.17 7.15
CA GLN A 25 -11.52 -6.19 7.28
C GLN A 25 -11.81 -6.55 8.75
N GLY A 26 -10.77 -6.53 9.60
CA GLY A 26 -10.87 -6.87 11.03
C GLY A 26 -11.33 -5.73 11.94
N ARG A 27 -11.60 -4.52 11.41
CA ARG A 27 -11.93 -3.36 12.24
C ARG A 27 -13.28 -3.49 12.92
N ASN A 28 -13.34 -3.02 14.16
CA ASN A 28 -14.57 -2.82 14.92
C ASN A 28 -14.63 -1.38 15.49
N ALA A 29 -15.66 -1.07 16.28
CA ALA A 29 -15.87 0.26 16.85
C ALA A 29 -14.73 0.76 17.75
N ASP A 30 -13.96 -0.17 18.33
CA ASP A 30 -12.85 0.13 19.24
C ASP A 30 -11.49 0.18 18.51
N THR A 31 -11.46 -0.11 17.21
CA THR A 31 -10.22 -0.13 16.43
C THR A 31 -9.82 1.29 16.01
N PRO A 32 -8.71 1.85 16.54
CA PRO A 32 -8.28 3.20 16.19
C PRO A 32 -7.90 3.30 14.70
N ASP A 33 -8.01 4.52 14.15
CA ASP A 33 -7.48 4.78 12.82
C ASP A 33 -5.97 4.70 12.79
N GLU A 34 -5.42 4.16 11.71
CA GLU A 34 -3.97 4.07 11.48
C GLU A 34 -3.57 4.81 10.19
N ILE A 35 -2.47 5.56 10.25
CA ILE A 35 -1.75 6.09 9.09
C ILE A 35 -0.42 5.34 8.98
N TRP A 36 -0.17 4.71 7.84
CA TRP A 36 1.04 3.93 7.59
C TRP A 36 1.97 4.74 6.69
N LEU A 37 3.14 5.11 7.20
CA LEU A 37 4.21 5.83 6.50
C LEU A 37 5.35 4.86 6.20
N LEU A 38 5.68 4.72 4.92
CA LEU A 38 6.60 3.70 4.42
C LEU A 38 7.16 4.06 3.05
N GLU A 39 8.12 3.26 2.60
CA GLU A 39 8.66 3.23 1.25
C GLU A 39 8.57 1.80 0.70
N HIS A 40 8.50 1.65 -0.62
CA HIS A 40 8.55 0.34 -1.28
C HIS A 40 9.80 0.23 -2.17
N PRO A 41 10.35 -0.99 -2.37
CA PRO A 41 11.23 -1.24 -3.49
C PRO A 41 10.56 -0.84 -4.82
N PRO A 42 11.33 -0.58 -5.90
CA PRO A 42 10.76 -0.20 -7.20
C PRO A 42 9.69 -1.17 -7.67
N VAL A 43 8.47 -0.67 -7.85
CA VAL A 43 7.30 -1.47 -8.22
C VAL A 43 6.36 -0.64 -9.08
N PHE A 44 5.82 -1.23 -10.15
CA PHE A 44 4.68 -0.67 -10.88
C PHE A 44 3.39 -1.22 -10.30
N THR A 45 2.40 -0.35 -10.08
CA THR A 45 1.07 -0.74 -9.61
C THR A 45 0.03 -0.26 -10.60
N LEU A 46 -0.90 -1.14 -10.98
CA LEU A 46 -2.01 -0.78 -11.86
C LEU A 46 -3.29 -0.67 -11.04
N GLY A 47 -3.83 0.54 -10.93
CA GLY A 47 -5.12 0.78 -10.27
C GLY A 47 -6.30 0.26 -11.10
N LEU A 48 -7.51 0.36 -10.56
CA LEU A 48 -8.74 -0.12 -11.23
C LEU A 48 -8.96 0.48 -12.62
N ALA A 49 -8.59 1.75 -12.82
CA ALA A 49 -8.68 2.45 -14.10
C ALA A 49 -7.35 2.42 -14.89
N GLY A 50 -6.39 1.61 -14.46
CA GLY A 50 -5.08 1.55 -15.10
C GLY A 50 -5.14 0.74 -16.40
N ASP A 51 -4.54 1.30 -17.45
CA ASP A 51 -4.36 0.62 -18.73
C ASP A 51 -2.95 -0.04 -18.77
N PRO A 52 -2.85 -1.36 -19.01
CA PRO A 52 -1.57 -2.07 -19.18
C PRO A 52 -0.66 -1.46 -20.25
N SER A 53 -1.20 -0.72 -21.23
CA SER A 53 -0.41 -0.04 -22.27
C SER A 53 0.53 1.03 -21.72
N ASN A 54 0.30 1.52 -20.49
CA ASN A 54 1.17 2.47 -19.79
C ASN A 54 2.46 1.84 -19.24
N LEU A 55 2.59 0.50 -19.28
CA LEU A 55 3.81 -0.19 -18.87
C LEU A 55 4.82 -0.19 -20.01
N HIS A 56 5.88 0.59 -19.86
CA HIS A 56 6.95 0.70 -20.84
C HIS A 56 8.21 -0.01 -20.34
N SER A 57 8.90 -0.71 -21.25
CA SER A 57 10.21 -1.26 -20.94
C SER A 57 11.23 -0.13 -20.78
N PRO A 58 12.08 -0.12 -19.73
CA PRO A 58 13.10 0.90 -19.55
C PRO A 58 14.11 0.99 -20.71
N SER A 59 14.23 -0.06 -21.52
CA SER A 59 15.18 -0.19 -22.63
C SER A 59 14.70 0.41 -23.96
N ASN A 60 13.50 0.99 -24.02
CA ASN A 60 12.93 1.63 -25.23
C ASN A 60 12.81 3.16 -25.10
N GLN A 61 13.59 3.78 -24.20
CA GLN A 61 13.78 5.24 -24.16
C GLN A 61 15.18 5.61 -24.65
#